data_AF-A0A3D0YVW0-F1
#
_entry.id   AF-A0A3D0YVW0-F1
#
_cell.length_a   1.000
_cell.length_b   1.000
_cell.length_c   1.000
_cell.angle_alpha   90.00
_cell.angle_beta   90.00
_cell.angle_gamma   90.00
#
_symmetry.space_group_name_H-M   'P 1'
#
loop_
_entity.id
_entity.type
_entity.pdbx_description
1 polymer ?
#
loop_
_entity_poly.entity_id
_entity_poly.type
_entity_poly.pdbx_seq_one_letter_code
_entity_poly.pdbx_strand_id
1 'polypeptide(L)'
;MSSSFIKLPERKKNRLEDFDYSQNGWYFVTTCIKSMEELFGEIKNDEMILNHYGEIIQNQWLWLANQYDYVRLDEFVVMPNHFHGILIIENNAPCTDRSR
;
A
#
# COMPACT_ATOMS: atom_id res chain seq x y z
N MET A 1 22.03 -8.80 42.32
CA MET A 1 20.86 -9.33 41.59
C MET A 1 21.16 -9.26 40.11
N SER A 2 21.16 -10.42 39.45
CA SER A 2 21.63 -10.58 38.07
C SER A 2 20.76 -9.77 37.10
N SER A 3 21.38 -8.87 36.33
CA SER A 3 20.72 -8.15 35.24
C SER A 3 20.42 -9.15 34.13
N SER A 4 19.14 -9.48 33.94
CA SER A 4 18.68 -10.31 32.83
C SER A 4 18.85 -9.53 31.53
N PHE A 5 19.77 -9.96 30.66
CA PHE A 5 19.90 -9.44 29.31
C PHE A 5 18.62 -9.74 28.52
N ILE A 6 17.87 -8.71 28.13
CA ILE A 6 16.72 -8.85 27.24
C ILE A 6 17.25 -9.05 25.82
N LYS A 7 17.05 -10.25 25.26
CA LYS A 7 17.33 -10.53 23.86
C LYS A 7 16.30 -9.80 22.99
N LEU A 8 16.72 -8.75 22.30
CA LEU A 8 15.86 -8.03 21.37
C LEU A 8 15.48 -8.92 20.17
N PRO A 9 14.26 -8.77 19.63
CA PRO A 9 13.86 -9.51 18.43
C PRO A 9 14.72 -9.09 17.24
N GLU A 10 15.22 -10.08 16.51
CA GLU A 10 15.99 -9.86 15.30
C GLU A 10 15.03 -9.55 14.14
N ARG A 11 15.17 -8.34 13.56
CA ARG A 11 14.30 -7.88 12.48
C ARG A 11 14.57 -8.70 11.22
N LYS A 12 13.52 -9.33 10.67
CA LYS A 12 13.60 -9.99 9.37
C LYS A 12 13.67 -8.96 8.24
N LYS A 13 14.37 -9.29 7.15
CA LYS A 13 14.29 -8.54 5.89
C LYS A 13 12.87 -8.74 5.32
N ASN A 14 12.13 -7.65 5.14
CA ASN A 14 10.77 -7.72 4.58
C ASN A 14 10.75 -7.71 3.05
N ARG A 15 11.84 -7.26 2.42
CA ARG A 15 11.97 -7.18 0.96
C ARG A 15 12.63 -8.45 0.45
N LEU A 16 12.15 -8.94 -0.68
CA LEU A 16 12.79 -10.02 -1.41
C LEU A 16 14.18 -9.56 -1.82
N GLU A 17 15.17 -10.41 -1.58
CA GLU A 17 16.56 -10.14 -1.95
C GLU A 17 16.67 -10.09 -3.49
N ASP A 18 17.48 -9.16 -3.99
CA ASP A 18 17.74 -8.93 -5.42
C ASP A 18 16.52 -8.55 -6.29
N PHE A 19 15.38 -8.20 -5.69
CA PHE A 19 14.22 -7.70 -6.42
C PHE A 19 14.16 -6.17 -6.44
N ASP A 20 14.08 -5.60 -7.65
CA ASP A 20 13.92 -4.16 -7.85
C ASP A 20 12.43 -3.77 -7.85
N TYR A 21 11.98 -3.17 -6.76
CA TYR A 21 10.60 -2.70 -6.59
C TYR A 21 10.27 -1.41 -7.37
N SER A 22 11.25 -0.82 -8.07
CA SER A 22 11.02 0.31 -8.96
C SER A 22 10.68 -0.11 -10.40
N GLN A 23 10.86 -1.39 -10.74
CA GLN A 23 10.61 -1.87 -12.09
C GLN A 23 9.11 -1.74 -12.46
N ASN A 24 8.85 -1.60 -13.75
CA ASN A 24 7.48 -1.56 -14.25
C ASN A 24 6.76 -2.87 -13.92
N GLY A 25 5.52 -2.78 -13.45
CA GLY A 25 4.79 -3.95 -13.00
C GLY A 25 3.55 -3.61 -12.18
N TRP A 26 2.83 -4.66 -11.82
CA TRP A 26 1.59 -4.61 -11.05
C TRP A 26 1.89 -5.10 -9.63
N TYR A 27 1.56 -4.28 -8.64
CA TYR A 27 1.88 -4.51 -7.25
C TYR A 27 0.60 -4.59 -6.43
N PHE A 28 0.41 -5.71 -5.73
CA PHE A 28 -0.68 -5.85 -4.78
C PHE A 28 -0.31 -5.21 -3.45
N VAL A 29 -1.08 -4.21 -3.03
CA VAL A 29 -0.90 -3.45 -1.80
C VAL A 29 -1.99 -3.86 -0.82
N THR A 30 -1.60 -4.15 0.42
CA THR A 30 -2.53 -4.44 1.51
C THR A 30 -2.13 -3.65 2.74
N THR A 31 -3.09 -2.99 3.37
CA THR A 31 -2.91 -2.36 4.68
C THR A 31 -4.01 -2.85 5.62
N CYS A 32 -3.63 -3.28 6.82
CA CYS A 32 -4.57 -3.77 7.82
C CYS A 32 -4.45 -2.94 9.09
N ILE A 33 -5.59 -2.61 9.70
CA ILE A 33 -5.64 -2.01 11.03
C ILE A 33 -5.13 -3.03 12.06
N LYS A 34 -4.41 -2.52 13.06
CA LYS A 34 -3.93 -3.32 14.19
C LYS A 34 -5.12 -4.03 14.85
N SER A 35 -4.94 -5.32 15.15
CA SER A 35 -5.99 -6.16 15.74
C SER A 35 -7.27 -6.28 14.88
N MET A 36 -7.21 -5.92 13.59
CA MET A 36 -8.34 -5.96 12.66
C MET A 36 -9.56 -5.13 13.12
N GLU A 37 -9.32 -4.04 13.86
CA GLU A 37 -10.40 -3.12 14.28
C GLU A 37 -11.05 -2.43 13.07
N GLU A 38 -12.37 -2.31 13.12
CA GLU A 38 -13.21 -1.76 12.04
C GLU A 38 -13.27 -0.23 12.06
N LEU A 39 -12.14 0.41 11.75
CA LEU A 39 -11.99 1.86 11.87
C LEU A 39 -12.36 2.65 10.61
N PHE A 40 -12.48 2.01 9.45
CA PHE A 40 -12.73 2.68 8.16
C PHE A 40 -14.22 2.84 7.82
N GLY A 41 -15.11 2.24 8.62
CA GLY A 41 -16.54 2.27 8.38
C GLY A 41 -17.19 0.96 8.79
N GLU A 42 -18.32 0.65 8.18
CA GLU A 42 -19.10 -0.55 8.46
C GLU A 42 -19.74 -1.08 7.18
N ILE A 43 -20.15 -2.35 7.18
CA ILE A 43 -20.91 -2.93 6.08
C ILE A 43 -22.38 -3.00 6.50
N LYS A 44 -23.29 -2.44 5.68
CA LYS A 44 -24.74 -2.56 5.86
C LYS A 44 -25.36 -2.99 4.54
N ASN A 45 -26.23 -4.01 4.58
CA ASN A 45 -26.88 -4.57 3.39
C ASN A 45 -25.89 -4.91 2.26
N ASP A 46 -24.78 -5.56 2.62
CA ASP A 46 -23.69 -5.94 1.71
C ASP A 46 -22.96 -4.77 1.02
N GLU A 47 -23.18 -3.54 1.47
CA GLU A 47 -22.50 -2.34 0.97
C GLU A 47 -21.56 -1.76 2.03
N MET A 48 -20.35 -1.38 1.60
CA MET A 48 -19.40 -0.67 2.44
C MET A 48 -19.82 0.78 2.61
N ILE A 49 -20.07 1.20 3.85
CA ILE A 49 -20.32 2.59 4.22
C ILE A 49 -19.05 3.14 4.88
N LEU A 50 -18.35 4.00 4.15
CA LEU A 50 -17.15 4.66 4.66
C LEU A 50 -17.51 5.68 5.73
N ASN A 51 -16.68 5.74 6.78
CA ASN A 51 -16.62 6.88 7.67
C ASN A 51 -15.50 7.83 7.22
N HIS A 52 -15.25 8.88 8.01
CA HIS A 52 -14.19 9.85 7.72
C HIS A 52 -12.80 9.22 7.51
N TYR A 53 -12.44 8.17 8.26
CA TYR A 53 -11.15 7.48 8.08
C TYR A 53 -11.12 6.64 6.80
N GLY A 54 -12.21 5.95 6.47
CA GLY A 54 -12.33 5.24 5.19
C GLY A 54 -12.24 6.16 3.98
N GLU A 55 -12.88 7.32 4.06
CA GLU A 55 -12.78 8.38 3.04
C GLU A 55 -11.34 8.88 2.90
N ILE A 56 -10.59 9.04 3.99
CA ILE A 56 -9.16 9.39 3.93
C ILE A 56 -8.40 8.32 3.13
N ILE A 57 -8.59 7.02 3.42
CA ILE A 57 -7.90 5.95 2.69
C ILE A 57 -8.22 6.03 1.19
N GLN A 58 -9.50 6.12 0.82
CA GLN A 58 -9.91 6.22 -0.58
C GLN A 58 -9.30 7.44 -1.27
N ASN A 59 -9.38 8.61 -0.63
CA ASN A 59 -8.86 9.85 -1.19
C ASN A 59 -7.33 9.81 -1.35
N GLN A 60 -6.61 9.26 -0.37
CA GLN A 60 -5.15 9.12 -0.46
C GLN A 60 -4.74 8.11 -1.54
N TRP A 61 -5.47 7.00 -1.69
CA TRP A 61 -5.23 6.06 -2.77
C TRP A 61 -5.38 6.74 -4.12
N LEU A 62 -6.52 7.38 -4.39
CA LEU A 62 -6.80 8.08 -5.65
C LEU A 62 -5.81 9.24 -5.91
N TRP A 63 -5.36 9.91 -4.85
CA TRP A 63 -4.36 10.98 -4.95
C TRP A 63 -3.02 10.49 -5.49
N LEU A 64 -2.64 9.21 -5.30
CA LEU A 64 -1.38 8.68 -5.82
C LEU A 64 -1.26 8.82 -7.35
N ALA A 65 -2.33 8.54 -8.09
CA ALA A 65 -2.35 8.70 -9.55
C ALA A 65 -2.26 10.17 -10.01
N ASN A 66 -2.72 11.11 -9.17
CA ASN A 66 -2.62 12.54 -9.46
C ASN A 66 -1.23 13.10 -9.11
N GLN A 67 -0.58 12.51 -8.11
CA GLN A 67 0.71 13.00 -7.60
C GLN A 67 1.89 12.48 -8.41
N TYR A 68 1.79 11.26 -8.96
CA TYR A 68 2.91 10.58 -9.60
C TYR A 68 2.55 10.12 -11.02
N ASP A 69 3.15 10.76 -12.02
CA ASP A 69 2.88 10.48 -13.44
C ASP A 69 3.18 9.03 -13.88
N TYR A 70 4.06 8.34 -13.14
CA TYR A 70 4.44 6.94 -13.38
C TYR A 70 3.57 5.94 -12.60
N VAL A 71 2.60 6.40 -11.81
CA VAL A 71 1.70 5.55 -11.04
C VAL A 71 0.33 5.52 -11.69
N ARG A 72 -0.19 4.32 -11.91
CA ARG A 72 -1.61 4.09 -12.20
C ARG A 72 -2.21 3.19 -11.14
N LEU A 73 -3.52 3.31 -10.98
CA LEU A 73 -4.29 2.53 -10.03
C LEU A 73 -5.28 1.69 -10.83
N ASP A 74 -5.35 0.42 -10.48
CA ASP A 74 -6.39 -0.49 -10.95
C ASP A 74 -7.36 -0.75 -9.78
N GLU A 75 -8.03 -1.90 -9.77
CA GLU A 75 -9.00 -2.28 -8.74
C GLU A 75 -8.48 -2.11 -7.30
N PHE A 76 -9.35 -1.58 -6.45
CA PHE A 76 -9.12 -1.45 -5.02
C PHE A 76 -10.41 -1.57 -4.22
N VAL A 77 -10.29 -1.94 -2.95
CA VAL A 77 -11.41 -2.02 -2.01
C VAL A 77 -10.97 -1.52 -0.64
N VAL A 78 -11.79 -0.67 -0.05
CA VAL A 78 -11.72 -0.30 1.36
C VAL A 78 -12.73 -1.17 2.10
N MET A 79 -12.27 -1.94 3.07
CA MET A 79 -13.10 -2.74 3.97
C MET A 79 -13.04 -2.11 5.37
N PRO A 80 -13.92 -2.46 6.32
CA PRO A 80 -13.95 -1.80 7.62
C PRO A 80 -12.60 -1.76 8.37
N ASN A 81 -11.77 -2.80 8.22
CA ASN A 81 -10.52 -2.95 8.95
C ASN A 81 -9.27 -3.08 8.07
N HIS A 82 -9.40 -3.04 6.75
CA HIS A 82 -8.28 -3.19 5.84
C HIS A 82 -8.55 -2.54 4.47
N PHE A 83 -7.50 -2.41 3.69
CA PHE A 83 -7.55 -1.93 2.32
C PHE A 83 -6.71 -2.86 1.44
N HIS A 84 -7.21 -3.13 0.24
CA HIS A 84 -6.50 -3.83 -0.83
C HIS A 84 -6.52 -2.97 -2.09
N GLY A 85 -5.42 -2.94 -2.82
CA GLY A 85 -5.37 -2.24 -4.10
C GLY A 85 -4.27 -2.75 -5.02
N ILE A 86 -4.47 -2.59 -6.32
CA ILE A 86 -3.47 -2.87 -7.34
C ILE A 86 -2.85 -1.55 -7.79
N LEU A 87 -1.56 -1.38 -7.50
CA LEU A 87 -0.76 -0.24 -7.94
C LEU A 87 0.11 -0.65 -9.12
N ILE A 88 0.06 0.11 -10.20
CA ILE A 88 0.86 -0.13 -11.39
C ILE A 88 1.97 0.92 -11.46
N ILE A 89 3.21 0.47 -11.54
CA ILE A 89 4.36 1.31 -11.85
C ILE A 89 4.62 1.22 -13.35
N GLU A 90 4.63 2.37 -14.01
CA GLU A 90 4.96 2.53 -15.42
C GLU A 90 5.92 3.70 -15.62
N ASN A 91 7.21 3.42 -15.45
CA ASN A 91 8.27 4.34 -15.82
C ASN A 91 8.34 4.39 -17.35
N ASN A 92 7.51 5.24 -17.95
CA ASN A 92 7.68 5.65 -19.34
C ASN A 92 8.92 6.53 -19.40
N ALA A 93 10.11 5.93 -19.53
CA ALA A 93 11.24 6.68 -20.05
C ALA A 93 10.85 7.09 -21.47
N PRO A 94 10.79 8.39 -21.83
CA PRO A 94 10.89 8.72 -23.24
C PRO A 94 12.17 8.02 -23.73
N CYS A 95 12.10 7.35 -24.88
CA CYS A 95 13.29 6.97 -25.64
C CYS A 95 14.08 8.25 -25.92
N THR A 96 14.92 8.65 -24.97
CA THR A 96 16.01 9.57 -25.26
C THR A 96 17.07 8.68 -25.87
N ASP A 97 17.14 8.72 -27.20
CA ASP A 97 18.36 8.38 -27.90
C ASP A 97 19.50 9.10 -27.19
N ARG A 98 20.27 8.36 -26.39
CA ARG A 98 21.50 8.85 -25.79
C ARG A 98 22.61 8.74 -26.84
N SER A 99 22.45 9.46 -27.93
CA SER A 99 23.53 9.87 -28.81
C SER A 99 23.97 11.29 -28.41
N ARG A 100 24.74 11.40 -27.33
CA ARG A 100 25.66 12.52 -27.07
C ARG A 100 26.88 12.02 -26.33
#